data_AF-A0A4R6KD70-F1
#
_entry.id   AF-A0A4R6KD70-F1
#
_cell.length_a   1.000
_cell.length_b   1.000
_cell.length_c   1.000
_cell.angle_alpha   90.00
_cell.angle_beta   90.00
_cell.angle_gamma   90.00
#
_symmetry.space_group_name_H-M   'P 1'
#
loop_
_entity.id
_entity.type
_entity.pdbx_description
1 polymer ?
#
loop_
_entity_poly.entity_id
_entity_poly.type
_entity_poly.pdbx_seq_one_letter_code
_entity_poly.pdbx_strand_id
1 'polypeptide(L)' 'MDTLTAREMEVFRLITRGLSNAEIGHELFISDTTVKTHVTRLLQKLDLRDRAQAIVLAYQTGLFDASETRPQDRPDGSR' A
#
# COMPACT_ATOMS: atom_id res chain seq x y z
N MET A 1 -15.39 -2.53 0.15
CA MET A 1 -14.12 -2.56 0.92
C MET A 1 -14.23 -3.40 2.18
N ASP A 2 -15.45 -3.79 2.59
CA ASP A 2 -15.75 -4.58 3.81
C ASP A 2 -15.16 -6.00 3.86
N THR A 3 -14.48 -6.45 2.80
CA THR A 3 -13.79 -7.75 2.74
C THR A 3 -12.32 -7.69 3.15
N LEU A 4 -11.74 -6.48 3.26
CA LEU A 4 -10.38 -6.30 3.75
C LEU A 4 -10.35 -6.33 5.27
N THR A 5 -9.39 -7.08 5.81
CA THR A 5 -9.06 -7.00 7.24
C THR A 5 -8.48 -5.62 7.57
N ALA A 6 -8.48 -5.25 8.85
CA ALA A 6 -7.87 -3.99 9.31
C ALA A 6 -6.42 -3.83 8.82
N ARG A 7 -5.65 -4.92 8.84
CA ARG A 7 -4.25 -4.92 8.39
C ARG A 7 -4.10 -4.75 6.89
N GLU A 8 -4.96 -5.40 6.10
CA GLU A 8 -4.96 -5.20 4.65
C GLU A 8 -5.37 -3.77 4.30
N MET A 9 -6.32 -3.18 5.04
CA MET A 9 -6.72 -1.79 4.85
C MET A 9 -5.59 -0.81 5.17
N GLU A 10 -4.81 -1.03 6.22
CA GLU A 10 -3.60 -0.24 6.52
C GLU A 10 -2.60 -0.31 5.36
N VAL A 11 -2.30 -1.52 4.89
CA VAL A 11 -1.39 -1.73 3.76
C VAL A 11 -1.93 -1.06 2.49
N PHE A 12 -3.25 -1.15 2.23
CA PHE A 12 -3.89 -0.46 1.11
C PHE A 12 -3.62 1.05 1.16
N ARG A 13 -3.89 1.69 2.30
CA ARG A 13 -3.68 3.14 2.48
C ARG A 13 -2.24 3.56 2.26
N LEU A 14 -1.26 2.77 2.71
CA LEU A 14 0.15 3.11 2.51
C LEU A 14 0.59 2.90 1.06
N ILE A 15 0.06 1.89 0.37
CA ILE A 15 0.29 1.71 -1.08
C ILE A 15 -0.25 2.90 -1.87
N THR A 16 -1.45 3.38 -1.54
CA THR A 16 -2.09 4.50 -2.26
C THR A 16 -1.38 5.83 -2.04
N ARG A 17 -0.67 5.96 -0.91
CA ARG A 17 0.29 7.05 -0.63
C ARG A 17 1.61 6.91 -1.38
N GLY A 18 1.85 5.80 -2.09
CA GLY A 18 3.02 5.59 -2.94
C GLY A 18 4.20 4.89 -2.25
N LEU A 19 4.06 4.43 -1.00
CA LEU A 19 5.15 3.81 -0.25
C LEU A 19 5.59 2.47 -0.86
N SER A 20 6.88 2.17 -0.75
CA SER A 20 7.51 0.88 -1.05
C SER A 20 7.24 -0.13 0.07
N ASN A 21 7.49 -1.42 -0.19
CA ASN A 21 7.28 -2.46 0.82
C ASN A 21 8.20 -2.30 2.04
N ALA A 22 9.39 -1.73 1.85
CA ALA A 22 10.32 -1.44 2.93
C ALA A 22 9.80 -0.32 3.83
N GLU A 23 9.34 0.78 3.24
CA GLU A 23 8.71 1.90 3.98
C GLU A 23 7.44 1.44 4.70
N ILE A 24 6.58 0.68 4.02
CA ILE A 24 5.39 0.09 4.66
C ILE A 24 5.80 -0.80 5.84
N GLY A 25 6.85 -1.61 5.69
CA GLY A 25 7.35 -2.47 6.76
C GLY A 25 7.82 -1.67 7.97
N HIS A 26 8.49 -0.56 7.73
CA HIS A 26 8.92 0.38 8.76
C HIS A 26 7.71 1.02 9.48
N GLU A 27 6.78 1.61 8.75
CA GLU A 27 5.57 2.25 9.31
C GLU A 27 4.72 1.28 10.12
N LEU A 28 4.68 0.02 9.70
CA LEU A 28 3.83 -1.00 10.26
C LEU A 28 4.56 -1.96 11.23
N PHE A 29 5.83 -1.70 11.52
CA PHE A 29 6.72 -2.50 12.37
C PHE A 29 6.75 -4.00 12.02
N ILE A 30 6.81 -4.32 10.73
CA ILE A 30 6.88 -5.70 10.19
C ILE A 30 7.93 -5.82 9.08
N SER A 31 8.33 -7.06 8.76
CA SER A 31 9.29 -7.30 7.67
C SER A 31 8.70 -6.98 6.29
N ASP A 32 9.57 -6.60 5.34
CA ASP A 32 9.22 -6.39 3.93
C ASP A 32 8.55 -7.64 3.30
N THR A 33 8.96 -8.82 3.75
CA THR A 33 8.41 -10.12 3.32
C THR A 33 6.98 -10.31 3.83
N THR A 34 6.71 -9.91 5.07
CA THR A 34 5.35 -9.88 5.63
C THR A 34 4.48 -8.88 4.86
N VAL A 35 5.02 -7.71 4.51
CA VAL A 35 4.32 -6.73 3.67
C VAL A 35 3.98 -7.32 2.31
N LYS A 36 4.94 -7.92 1.59
CA LYS A 36 4.70 -8.59 0.30
C LYS A 36 3.55 -9.60 0.39
N THR A 37 3.49 -10.37 1.48
CA THR A 37 2.40 -11.32 1.72
C THR A 37 1.04 -10.61 1.85
N HIS A 38 0.97 -9.51 2.60
CA HIS A 38 -0.25 -8.72 2.70
C HIS A 38 -0.64 -8.08 1.37
N VAL A 39 0.31 -7.53 0.61
CA VAL A 39 0.05 -6.95 -0.72
C VAL A 39 -0.54 -7.99 -1.67
N THR A 40 0.06 -9.18 -1.77
CA THR A 40 -0.46 -10.24 -2.65
C THR A 40 -1.89 -10.64 -2.29
N ARG A 41 -2.17 -10.86 -1.00
CA ARG A 41 -3.52 -11.23 -0.54
C ARG A 41 -4.54 -10.12 -0.77
N LEU A 42 -4.14 -8.88 -0.54
CA LEU A 42 -4.97 -7.70 -0.80
C LEU A 42 -5.31 -7.57 -2.27
N LEU A 43 -4.32 -7.69 -3.16
CA LEU A 43 -4.54 -7.57 -4.61
C LEU A 43 -5.46 -8.69 -5.10
N GLN A 44 -5.26 -9.91 -4.62
CA GLN A 44 -6.15 -11.04 -4.92
C GLN A 44 -7.59 -10.79 -4.43
N LYS A 45 -7.77 -10.27 -3.21
CA LYS A 45 -9.10 -9.97 -2.65
C LYS A 45 -9.84 -8.86 -3.41
N LEU A 46 -9.10 -7.91 -3.97
CA LEU A 46 -9.65 -6.80 -4.73
C LEU A 46 -9.71 -7.05 -6.24
N ASP A 47 -9.30 -8.25 -6.69
CA ASP A 47 -9.15 -8.62 -8.10
C ASP A 47 -8.28 -7.63 -8.89
N LEU A 48 -7.17 -7.20 -8.28
CA LEU A 48 -6.21 -6.28 -8.86
C LEU A 48 -4.97 -7.03 -9.32
N ARG A 49 -4.42 -6.62 -10.46
CA ARG A 49 -3.22 -7.26 -11.03
C ARG A 49 -1.93 -6.77 -10.39
N ASP A 50 -1.90 -5.51 -9.98
CA ASP A 50 -0.70 -4.87 -9.47
C ASP A 50 -1.02 -3.67 -8.56
N ARG A 51 0.03 -3.12 -7.95
CA ARG A 51 -0.05 -1.95 -7.07
C ARG A 51 -0.53 -0.68 -7.80
N ALA A 52 -0.29 -0.54 -9.10
CA ALA A 52 -0.73 0.63 -9.84
C ALA A 52 -2.26 0.62 -9.97
N GLN A 53 -2.86 -0.55 -10.18
CA GLN A 53 -4.31 -0.70 -10.14
C GLN A 53 -4.89 -0.39 -8.75
N ALA A 54 -4.20 -0.70 -7.66
CA ALA A 54 -4.64 -0.31 -6.31
C ALA A 54 -4.66 1.22 -6.14
N ILE A 55 -3.65 1.92 -6.66
CA ILE A 55 -3.59 3.38 -6.68
C ILE A 55 -4.76 3.95 -7.51
N VAL A 56 -5.00 3.41 -8.71
CA VAL A 56 -6.12 3.82 -9.57
C VAL A 56 -7.46 3.58 -8.89
N LEU A 57 -7.65 2.44 -8.22
CA LEU A 57 -8.87 2.12 -7.49
C LEU A 57 -9.13 3.15 -6.37
N ALA A 58 -8.10 3.56 -5.64
CA ALA A 58 -8.24 4.63 -4.65
C ALA A 58 -8.68 5.95 -5.28
N TYR A 59 -8.21 6.27 -6.50
CA TYR A 59 -8.59 7.50 -7.20
C TYR A 59 -10.05 7.46 -7.62
N GLN A 60 -10.49 6.31 -8.12
CA GLN A 60 -11.87 6.10 -8.53
C GLN A 60 -12.84 6.09 -7.35
N THR A 61 -12.42 5.60 -6.19
CA THR A 61 -13.27 5.48 -4.99
C THR A 61 -13.20 6.71 -4.07
N GLY A 62 -12.33 7.68 -4.37
CA GLY A 62 -12.10 8.84 -3.50
C GLY A 62 -11.42 8.47 -2.18
N LEU A 63 -10.80 7.28 -2.09
CA LEU A 63 -10.12 6.79 -0.89
C LEU A 63 -8.68 7.32 -0.82
N PHE A 64 -8.51 8.61 -1.10
CA PHE A 64 -7.29 9.35 -0.78
C PHE A 64 -7.39 9.87 0.63
N ASP A 65 -6.51 9.42 1.51
CA ASP A 65 -6.13 10.22 2.67
C ASP A 65 -5.47 11.49 2.11
N ALA A 66 -6.22 12.58 2.04
CA ALA A 66 -5.74 13.88 1.60
C ALA A 66 -4.81 14.55 2.64
N SER A 67 -4.53 13.90 3.77
CA SER A 67 -3.56 14.36 4.75
C SER A 67 -2.18 13.77 4.42
N GLU A 68 -1.24 14.66 4.10
CA GLU A 68 0.20 14.39 4.02
C GLU A 68 0.72 13.73 2.73
N THR A 69 0.49 14.39 1.57
CA THR A 69 1.49 14.29 0.49
C THR A 69 2.70 15.13 0.90
N ARG A 70 3.55 14.60 1.78
CA ARG A 70 4.93 15.07 1.88
C ARG A 70 5.71 14.26 0.83
N PRO A 71 6.22 14.87 -0.25
CA PRO A 71 7.12 14.17 -1.16
C PRO A 71 8.35 13.77 -0.35
N GLN A 72 8.43 12.50 0.02
CA GLN A 72 9.51 11.95 0.83
C GLN A 72 10.72 11.79 -0.07
N ASP A 73 11.79 12.43 0.36
CA ASP A 73 13.12 12.44 -0.21
C ASP A 73 13.54 11.03 -0.67
N ARG A 74 13.76 10.83 -1.98
CA ARG A 74 14.32 9.59 -2.51
C ARG A 74 15.85 9.62 -2.35
N PRO A 75 16.39 8.81 -1.43
CA PRO A 75 17.39 7.81 -1.82
C PRO A 75 17.03 6.47 -1.15
N ASP A 76 17.12 5.30 -1.78
CA ASP A 76 18.34 4.71 -2.32
C ASP A 76 17.94 3.50 -3.19
N GLY A 77 18.68 3.29 -4.28
CA GLY A 77 18.61 2.07 -5.05
C GLY A 77 19.25 0.94 -4.25
N SER A 78 18.44 0.01 -3.77
CA SER A 78 18.96 -1.30 -3.37
C SER A 78 18.55 -2.34 -4.40
N ARG A 79 19.61 -2.97 -4.93
CA ARG A 79 19.65 -4.11 -5.86
C ARG A 79 18.69 -5.24 -5.51
#